data_AF-A0A843HI33-F1
#
_entry.id   AF-A0A843HI33-F1
#
_cell.length_a   1.000
_cell.length_b   1.000
_cell.length_c   1.000
_cell.angle_alpha   90.00
_cell.angle_beta   90.00
_cell.angle_gamma   90.00
#
_symmetry.space_group_name_H-M   'P 1'
#
loop_
_entity.id
_entity.type
_entity.pdbx_description
1 polymer ?
#
loop_
_entity_poly.entity_id
_entity_poly.type
_entity_poly.pdbx_seq_one_letter_code
_entity_poly.pdbx_strand_id
1 'polypeptide(L)'
;MARFSFERFNKERLFDFDTQAISGEYTNLEGLYKRDGEGAVYQVKGVYISTKSEFADESPIVALADTYVNFPQHQLKDIKDILDDSNAIKAINDGYAGFVIRKYTKNIKAKNGKLKPKDCYSAEWCDYEPEDEPVDEDMM
;
A
#
# COMPACT_ATOMS: atom_id res chain seq x y z
N MET A 1 36.94 13.89 21.51
CA MET A 1 36.18 12.72 21.02
C MET A 1 34.82 13.22 20.55
N ALA A 2 34.52 13.16 19.26
CA ALA A 2 33.19 13.49 18.76
C ALA A 2 32.19 12.43 19.24
N ARG A 3 31.12 12.86 19.89
CA ARG A 3 30.04 12.00 20.39
C ARG A 3 29.19 11.60 19.18
N PHE A 4 28.94 10.31 18.99
CA PHE A 4 27.99 9.83 17.99
C PHE A 4 26.62 10.44 18.27
N SER A 5 26.05 11.22 17.34
CA SER A 5 24.69 11.77 17.45
C SER A 5 23.70 10.80 16.81
N PHE A 6 22.61 10.50 17.52
CA PHE A 6 21.53 9.66 17.01
C PHE A 6 20.52 10.42 16.13
N GLU A 7 20.72 11.73 15.90
CA GLU A 7 19.82 12.55 15.07
C GLU A 7 19.64 12.01 13.66
N ARG A 8 20.66 11.37 13.07
CA ARG A 8 20.54 10.72 11.75
C ARG A 8 19.66 9.45 11.75
N PHE A 9 19.36 8.90 12.93
CA PHE A 9 18.55 7.69 13.10
C PHE A 9 17.14 7.99 13.60
N ASN A 10 16.89 9.19 14.15
CA ASN A 10 15.55 9.71 14.36
C ASN A 10 14.96 10.05 12.99
N LYS A 11 14.44 9.05 12.30
CA LYS A 11 13.85 9.22 10.97
C LYS A 11 12.71 10.23 11.07
N GLU A 12 12.85 11.32 10.32
CA GLU A 12 11.78 12.25 10.05
C GLU A 12 10.55 11.48 9.53
N ARG A 13 9.37 12.06 9.73
CA ARG A 13 8.13 11.50 9.20
C ARG A 13 8.24 11.45 7.67
N LEU A 14 8.32 10.24 7.12
CA LEU A 14 8.47 10.05 5.67
C LEU A 14 7.19 10.40 4.90
N PHE A 15 6.02 10.08 5.47
CA PHE A 15 4.72 10.27 4.83
C PHE A 15 3.85 11.29 5.56
N ASP A 16 3.32 12.26 4.82
CA ASP A 16 2.49 13.33 5.34
C ASP A 16 0.99 12.99 5.26
N PHE A 17 0.55 12.04 6.08
CA PHE A 17 -0.88 11.76 6.26
C PHE A 17 -1.23 11.50 7.72
N ASP A 18 -2.40 11.96 8.13
CA ASP A 18 -2.87 11.79 9.50
C ASP A 18 -3.21 10.32 9.78
N THR A 19 -2.40 9.68 10.62
CA THR A 19 -2.61 8.28 11.02
C THR A 19 -3.81 8.11 11.96
N GLN A 20 -4.28 9.20 12.60
CA GLN A 20 -5.49 9.19 13.44
C GLN A 20 -6.78 9.21 12.61
N ALA A 21 -6.71 9.68 11.36
CA ALA A 21 -7.85 9.67 10.44
C ALA A 21 -8.20 8.24 9.94
N ILE A 22 -7.25 7.31 10.03
CA ILE A 22 -7.46 5.91 9.65
C ILE A 22 -8.16 5.19 10.80
N SER A 23 -9.24 4.46 10.51
CA SER A 23 -10.08 3.77 11.51
C SER A 23 -9.35 2.70 12.33
N GLY A 24 -8.09 2.39 11.98
CA GLY A 24 -7.28 1.33 12.55
C GLY A 24 -7.64 -0.06 12.01
N GLU A 25 -8.61 -0.15 11.09
CA GLU A 25 -8.99 -1.42 10.46
C GLU A 25 -7.94 -1.85 9.44
N TYR A 26 -7.61 -3.14 9.49
CA TYR A 26 -6.74 -3.80 8.53
C TYR A 26 -7.56 -4.64 7.56
N THR A 27 -7.27 -4.50 6.27
CA THR A 27 -7.83 -5.32 5.21
C THR A 27 -6.72 -6.01 4.42
N ASN A 28 -7.10 -6.81 3.43
CA ASN A 28 -6.21 -7.40 2.44
C ASN A 28 -6.73 -7.09 1.03
N LEU A 29 -5.93 -7.42 0.00
CA LEU A 29 -6.31 -7.16 -1.39
C LEU A 29 -7.63 -7.85 -1.80
N GLU A 30 -7.94 -9.01 -1.24
CA GLU A 30 -9.22 -9.69 -1.50
C GLU A 30 -10.41 -8.91 -0.94
N GLY A 31 -10.26 -8.35 0.27
CA GLY A 31 -11.28 -7.53 0.92
C GLY A 31 -11.57 -6.25 0.13
N LEU A 32 -10.51 -5.55 -0.29
CA LEU A 32 -10.64 -4.37 -1.15
C LEU A 32 -11.30 -4.69 -2.49
N TYR A 33 -10.82 -5.73 -3.18
CA TYR A 33 -11.38 -6.13 -4.47
C TYR A 33 -12.87 -6.49 -4.38
N LYS A 34 -13.29 -7.14 -3.29
CA LYS A 34 -14.71 -7.44 -3.06
C LYS A 34 -15.56 -6.21 -2.75
N ARG A 35 -14.96 -5.17 -2.15
CA ARG A 35 -15.62 -3.92 -1.79
C ARG A 35 -15.88 -3.05 -3.02
N ASP A 36 -14.84 -2.82 -3.83
CA ASP A 36 -14.88 -1.80 -4.88
C ASP A 36 -14.85 -2.37 -6.31
N GLY A 37 -14.53 -3.66 -6.47
CA GLY A 37 -14.53 -4.35 -7.75
C GLY A 37 -13.23 -4.22 -8.56
N GLU A 38 -13.29 -4.68 -9.81
CA GLU A 38 -12.18 -4.65 -10.75
C GLU A 38 -11.98 -3.25 -11.33
N GLY A 39 -10.72 -2.82 -11.47
CA GLY A 39 -10.38 -1.51 -12.05
C GLY A 39 -10.42 -0.35 -11.08
N ALA A 40 -10.79 -0.56 -9.81
CA ALA A 40 -10.67 0.46 -8.77
C ALA A 40 -9.20 0.85 -8.56
N VAL A 41 -8.94 2.16 -8.55
CA VAL A 41 -7.62 2.74 -8.29
C VAL A 41 -7.60 3.26 -6.85
N TYR A 42 -6.61 2.84 -6.08
CA TYR A 42 -6.47 3.18 -4.68
C TYR A 42 -5.33 4.18 -4.49
N GLN A 43 -5.66 5.39 -4.01
CA GLN A 43 -4.65 6.39 -3.68
C GLN A 43 -3.84 5.96 -2.45
N VAL A 44 -2.52 5.92 -2.60
CA VAL A 44 -1.59 5.53 -1.54
C VAL A 44 -1.26 6.74 -0.69
N LYS A 45 -1.42 6.63 0.63
CA LYS A 45 -1.03 7.67 1.60
C LYS A 45 0.32 7.40 2.25
N GLY A 46 0.74 6.13 2.30
CA GLY A 46 2.03 5.75 2.82
C GLY A 46 2.28 4.25 2.71
N VAL A 47 3.53 3.85 2.90
CA VAL A 47 3.93 2.43 2.91
C VAL A 47 4.78 2.10 4.12
N TYR A 48 4.68 0.86 4.60
CA TYR A 48 5.32 0.42 5.84
C TYR A 48 5.77 -1.02 5.75
N ILE A 49 6.80 -1.36 6.53
CA ILE A 49 7.21 -2.73 6.76
C ILE A 49 6.98 -3.01 8.25
N SER A 50 6.02 -3.90 8.53
CA SER A 50 5.80 -4.37 9.89
C SER A 50 6.70 -5.56 10.17
N THR A 51 7.43 -5.50 11.28
CA THR A 51 8.23 -6.62 11.82
C THR A 51 7.47 -7.46 12.85
N LYS A 52 6.18 -7.14 13.09
CA LYS A 52 5.31 -7.81 14.06
C LYS A 52 4.24 -8.64 13.36
N SER A 53 4.64 -9.59 12.51
CA SER A 53 3.71 -10.52 11.85
C SER A 53 3.89 -11.92 12.41
N GLU A 54 2.77 -12.63 12.61
CA GLU A 54 2.78 -14.02 13.11
C GLU A 54 3.29 -15.02 12.05
N PHE A 55 3.30 -14.62 10.78
CA PHE A 55 3.52 -15.53 9.65
C PHE A 55 4.81 -15.24 8.86
N ALA A 56 5.44 -14.09 9.07
CA ALA A 56 6.65 -13.67 8.37
C ALA A 56 7.43 -12.63 9.20
N ASP A 57 8.76 -12.61 9.06
CA ASP A 57 9.63 -11.65 9.78
C ASP A 57 9.36 -10.20 9.39
N GLU A 58 8.99 -9.96 8.13
CA GLU A 58 8.64 -8.65 7.59
C GLU A 58 7.34 -8.78 6.80
N SER A 59 6.43 -7.82 6.94
CA SER A 59 5.17 -7.79 6.17
C SER A 59 4.94 -6.40 5.57
N PRO A 60 4.74 -6.30 4.24
CA PRO A 60 4.46 -5.03 3.60
C PRO A 60 3.03 -4.57 3.89
N ILE A 61 2.88 -3.31 4.26
CA ILE A 61 1.60 -2.67 4.56
C ILE A 61 1.51 -1.38 3.77
N VAL A 62 0.34 -1.11 3.20
CA VAL A 62 0.03 0.14 2.50
C VAL A 62 -1.09 0.85 3.25
N ALA A 63 -0.92 2.15 3.51
CA ALA A 63 -1.93 2.99 4.10
C ALA A 63 -2.75 3.68 3.01
N LEU A 64 -4.07 3.58 3.11
CA LEU A 64 -5.04 4.39 2.37
C LEU A 64 -5.56 5.51 3.29
N ALA A 65 -6.51 6.31 2.78
CA ALA A 65 -7.13 7.37 3.58
C ALA A 65 -7.94 6.83 4.78
N ASP A 66 -8.53 5.63 4.64
CA ASP A 66 -9.51 5.06 5.58
C ASP A 66 -9.05 3.74 6.24
N THR A 67 -8.09 3.03 5.65
CA THR A 67 -7.70 1.68 6.10
C THR A 67 -6.22 1.36 5.86
N TYR A 68 -5.71 0.35 6.57
CA TYR A 68 -4.42 -0.28 6.29
C TYR A 68 -4.59 -1.57 5.50
N VAL A 69 -3.76 -1.79 4.50
CA VAL A 69 -3.85 -2.92 3.57
C VAL A 69 -2.63 -3.80 3.72
N ASN A 70 -2.83 -5.06 4.10
CA ASN A 70 -1.77 -6.05 4.10
C ASN A 70 -1.47 -6.50 2.68
N PHE A 71 -0.25 -6.20 2.22
CA PHE A 71 0.21 -6.57 0.89
C PHE A 71 0.80 -7.99 0.88
N PRO A 72 0.75 -8.69 -0.27
CA PRO A 72 1.42 -9.97 -0.43
C PRO A 72 2.93 -9.86 -0.23
N GLN A 73 3.56 -10.91 0.30
CA GLN A 73 5.00 -10.94 0.58
C GLN A 73 5.89 -10.68 -0.65
N HIS A 74 5.47 -11.06 -1.85
CA HIS A 74 6.25 -10.81 -3.05
C HIS A 74 6.36 -9.31 -3.41
N GLN A 75 5.50 -8.46 -2.83
CA GLN A 75 5.54 -7.00 -2.98
C GLN A 75 6.47 -6.33 -1.95
N LEU A 76 7.07 -7.09 -1.02
CA LEU A 76 7.97 -6.53 -0.01
C LEU A 76 9.16 -5.81 -0.63
N LYS A 77 9.68 -6.31 -1.77
CA LYS A 77 10.76 -5.66 -2.49
C LYS A 77 10.32 -4.27 -2.99
N ASP A 78 9.16 -4.20 -3.63
CA ASP A 78 8.63 -2.94 -4.17
C ASP A 78 8.46 -1.89 -3.05
N ILE A 79 7.97 -2.30 -1.86
CA ILE A 79 7.87 -1.42 -0.69
C ILE A 79 9.24 -0.94 -0.20
N LYS A 80 10.26 -1.80 -0.18
CA LYS A 80 11.63 -1.40 0.20
C LYS A 80 12.20 -0.40 -0.79
N ASP A 81 12.03 -0.65 -2.08
CA ASP A 81 12.49 0.23 -3.14
C ASP A 81 11.80 1.62 -3.04
N ILE A 82 10.50 1.67 -2.72
CA ILE A 82 9.78 2.94 -2.44
C ILE A 82 10.33 3.66 -1.20
N LEU A 83 10.59 2.94 -0.11
CA LEU A 83 11.11 3.53 1.13
C LEU A 83 12.54 4.08 0.99
N ASP A 84 13.29 3.59 0.01
CA ASP A 84 14.65 4.04 -0.30
C ASP A 84 14.68 5.12 -1.40
N ASP A 85 13.56 5.42 -2.08
CA ASP A 85 13.46 6.45 -3.13
C ASP A 85 12.70 7.71 -2.68
N SER A 86 13.44 8.81 -2.54
CA SER A 86 12.86 10.12 -2.19
C SER A 86 11.83 10.65 -3.18
N ASN A 87 11.95 10.33 -4.48
CA ASN A 87 10.97 10.75 -5.49
C ASN A 87 9.66 9.98 -5.34
N ALA A 88 9.74 8.68 -5.05
CA ALA A 88 8.56 7.86 -4.78
C ALA A 88 7.83 8.33 -3.52
N ILE A 89 8.57 8.63 -2.44
CA ILE A 89 8.00 9.21 -1.22
C ILE A 89 7.33 10.55 -1.51
N LYS A 90 7.97 11.42 -2.29
CA LYS A 90 7.39 12.70 -2.70
C LYS A 90 6.10 12.50 -3.50
N ALA A 91 6.07 11.58 -4.47
CA ALA A 91 4.88 11.30 -5.26
C ALA A 91 3.71 10.80 -4.40
N ILE A 92 3.98 9.98 -3.38
CA ILE A 92 2.97 9.54 -2.41
C ILE A 92 2.43 10.74 -1.61
N ASN A 93 3.31 11.59 -1.08
CA ASN A 93 2.91 12.76 -0.30
C ASN A 93 2.12 13.78 -1.13
N ASP A 94 2.50 13.96 -2.40
CA ASP A 94 1.79 14.82 -3.35
C ASP A 94 0.48 14.19 -3.85
N GLY A 95 0.20 12.93 -3.49
CA GLY A 95 -1.05 12.25 -3.83
C GLY A 95 -1.11 11.64 -5.23
N TYR A 96 0.02 11.55 -5.94
CA TYR A 96 0.12 11.05 -7.31
C TYR A 96 0.42 9.55 -7.41
N ALA A 97 0.49 8.83 -6.29
CA ALA A 97 0.77 7.40 -6.27
C ALA A 97 -0.48 6.58 -5.97
N GLY A 98 -0.68 5.51 -6.73
CA GLY A 98 -1.77 4.58 -6.51
C GLY A 98 -1.42 3.14 -6.85
N PHE A 99 -2.41 2.27 -6.71
CA PHE A 99 -2.36 0.91 -7.26
C PHE A 99 -3.73 0.44 -7.71
N VAL A 100 -3.72 -0.52 -8.62
CA VAL A 100 -4.90 -1.31 -9.00
C VAL A 100 -4.73 -2.75 -8.53
N ILE A 101 -5.85 -3.41 -8.24
CA ILE A 101 -5.85 -4.81 -7.81
C ILE A 101 -6.13 -5.71 -9.01
N ARG A 102 -5.17 -6.58 -9.33
CA ARG A 102 -5.33 -7.61 -10.35
C ARG A 102 -5.68 -8.95 -9.72
N LYS A 103 -6.81 -9.51 -10.12
CA LYS A 103 -7.23 -10.87 -9.79
C LYS A 103 -6.63 -11.88 -10.77
N TYR A 104 -6.15 -13.01 -10.26
CA TYR A 104 -5.69 -14.13 -11.08
C TYR A 104 -6.00 -15.47 -10.41
N THR A 105 -6.12 -16.53 -11.19
CA THR A 105 -6.40 -17.87 -10.66
C THR A 105 -5.15 -18.74 -10.75
N LYS A 106 -4.78 -19.38 -9.63
CA LYS A 106 -3.65 -20.32 -9.56
C LYS A 106 -4.11 -21.68 -9.06
N ASN A 107 -3.60 -22.74 -9.66
CA ASN A 107 -3.80 -24.09 -9.17
C ASN A 107 -2.90 -24.34 -7.95
N ILE A 108 -3.51 -24.54 -6.79
CA ILE A 108 -2.82 -24.86 -5.54
C ILE A 108 -3.08 -26.30 -5.14
N LYS A 109 -2.10 -26.94 -4.50
CA LYS A 109 -2.21 -28.32 -4.03
C LYS A 109 -3.06 -28.36 -2.77
N ALA A 110 -4.20 -29.03 -2.82
CA ALA A 110 -5.05 -29.27 -1.67
C ALA A 110 -4.45 -30.36 -0.76
N LYS A 111 -4.95 -30.46 0.49
CA LYS A 111 -4.52 -31.47 1.48
C LYS A 111 -4.61 -32.92 0.97
N ASN A 112 -5.53 -33.19 0.04
CA ASN A 112 -5.72 -34.50 -0.59
C ASN A 112 -4.83 -34.74 -1.83
N GLY A 113 -3.84 -33.88 -2.07
CA GLY A 113 -2.90 -34.01 -3.19
C GLY A 113 -3.41 -33.53 -4.55
N LYS A 114 -4.70 -33.24 -4.69
CA LYS A 114 -5.29 -32.72 -5.95
C LYS A 114 -5.03 -31.23 -6.10
N LEU A 115 -4.83 -30.78 -7.34
CA LEU A 115 -4.79 -29.36 -7.67
C LEU A 115 -6.21 -28.79 -7.65
N LYS A 116 -6.37 -27.62 -7.03
CA LYS A 116 -7.61 -26.86 -7.03
C LYS A 116 -7.33 -25.42 -7.47
N PRO A 117 -8.17 -24.84 -8.34
CA PRO A 117 -8.07 -23.43 -8.65
C PRO A 117 -8.36 -22.62 -7.38
N LYS A 118 -7.55 -21.61 -7.12
CA LYS A 118 -7.76 -20.61 -6.08
C LYS A 118 -7.55 -19.23 -6.67
N ASP A 119 -8.45 -18.33 -6.33
CA ASP A 119 -8.31 -16.92 -6.66
C ASP A 119 -7.26 -16.27 -5.77
N CYS A 120 -6.38 -15.51 -6.40
CA CYS A 120 -5.31 -14.75 -5.80
C CYS A 120 -5.36 -13.32 -6.32
N TYR A 121 -4.77 -12.42 -5.55
CA TYR A 121 -4.80 -10.98 -5.81
C TYR A 121 -3.38 -10.44 -5.71
N SER A 122 -3.00 -9.57 -6.64
CA SER A 122 -1.76 -8.80 -6.61
C SER A 122 -2.09 -7.34 -6.83
N ALA A 123 -1.25 -6.47 -6.29
CA ALA A 123 -1.28 -5.05 -6.62
C ALA A 123 -0.35 -4.79 -7.81
N GLU A 124 -0.75 -3.86 -8.68
CA GLU A 124 0.08 -3.26 -9.72
C GLU A 124 0.10 -1.76 -9.45
N TRP A 125 1.28 -1.20 -9.20
CA TRP A 125 1.48 0.22 -8.92
C TRP A 125 1.22 1.06 -10.16
N CYS A 126 0.59 2.21 -9.98
CA CYS A 126 0.27 3.13 -11.06
C CYS A 126 0.30 4.59 -10.57
N ASP A 127 0.30 5.53 -11.52
CA ASP A 127 0.05 6.93 -11.22
C ASP A 127 -1.42 7.10 -10.81
N TYR A 128 -1.65 7.96 -9.82
CA TYR A 128 -2.98 8.37 -9.39
C TYR A 128 -3.22 9.80 -9.86
N GLU A 129 -4.11 9.97 -10.82
CA GLU A 129 -4.60 11.27 -11.24
C GLU A 129 -5.90 11.52 -10.46
N PRO A 130 -5.92 12.43 -9.48
CA PRO A 130 -7.19 12.85 -8.89
C PRO A 130 -8.03 13.45 -10.03
N GLU A 131 -9.27 13.01 -10.18
CA GLU A 131 -10.20 13.64 -11.13
C GLU A 131 -10.21 15.15 -10.83
N ASP A 132 -9.96 15.98 -11.86
CA ASP A 132 -10.02 17.44 -11.73
C ASP A 132 -11.32 17.81 -11.04
N GLU A 133 -11.26 18.40 -9.84
CA GLU A 133 -12.45 18.96 -9.21
C GLU A 133 -13.10 19.90 -10.24
N PRO A 134 -14.42 19.80 -10.49
CA PRO A 134 -15.06 20.71 -11.40
C PRO A 134 -14.77 22.13 -10.92
N VAL A 135 -14.11 22.92 -11.76
CA VAL A 135 -13.94 24.34 -11.52
C VAL A 135 -15.36 24.89 -11.43
N ASP A 136 -15.82 25.28 -10.24
CA ASP A 136 -17.11 25.93 -10.07
C ASP A 136 -17.10 27.20 -10.94
N GLU A 137 -17.63 27.10 -12.16
CA GLU A 137 -17.74 28.19 -13.13
C GLU A 137 -18.68 29.31 -12.63
N ASP A 138 -19.36 29.11 -11.50
CA ASP A 138 -20.29 30.07 -10.86
C ASP A 138 -19.60 31.13 -9.97
N MET A 139 -18.28 31.24 -10.00
CA MET A 139 -17.52 32.28 -9.28
C MET A 139 -16.97 33.42 -10.16
N MET A 140 -17.51 33.62 -11.37
CA MET A 140 -17.27 34.83 -12.20
C MET A 140 -18.46 35.78 -12.25
#